data_AF-A0A7I7Z0V3-F1
#
_entry.id   AF-A0A7I7Z0V3-F1
#
_cell.length_a   1.000
_cell.length_b   1.000
_cell.length_c   1.000
_cell.angle_alpha   90.00
_cell.angle_beta   90.00
_cell.angle_gamma   90.00
#
_symmetry.space_group_name_H-M   'P 1'
#
loop_
_entity.id
_entity.type
_entity.pdbx_description
1 polymer ?
#
loop_
_entity_poly.entity_id
_entity_poly.type
_entity_poly.pdbx_seq_one_letter_code
_entity_poly.pdbx_strand_id
1 'polypeptide(L)'
;MANLAVDPTYLEFLASKHDDEKTGAINDLKQAEIASSGFAWDLWWTHGPVCTEGNKAMHELDILRSAVLVGLEAISAVLAAGLRAGAQAYVSTDEQGGQNLGTQLV
;
A
#
# COMPACT_ATOMS: atom_id res chain seq x y z
N MET A 1 18.79 -13.48 14.73
CA MET A 1 17.48 -12.85 14.46
C MET A 1 17.38 -11.63 15.35
N ALA A 2 17.33 -10.43 14.76
CA ALA A 2 17.15 -9.21 15.55
C ALA A 2 15.79 -9.32 16.24
N ASN A 3 15.80 -9.19 17.57
CA ASN A 3 14.57 -9.23 18.36
C ASN A 3 13.85 -7.90 18.10
N LEU A 4 12.98 -7.88 17.08
CA LEU A 4 12.19 -6.71 16.73
C LEU A 4 11.17 -6.55 17.85
N ALA A 5 11.41 -5.58 18.74
CA ALA A 5 10.42 -5.18 19.73
C ALA A 5 9.26 -4.54 18.96
N VAL A 6 8.22 -5.34 18.69
CA VAL A 6 7.00 -4.88 18.06
C VAL A 6 6.16 -4.24 19.16
N ASP A 7 6.04 -2.93 19.11
CA ASP A 7 5.15 -2.14 19.97
C ASP A 7 4.07 -1.44 19.13
N PRO A 8 2.99 -0.93 19.75
CA PRO A 8 1.92 -0.25 19.03
C PRO A 8 2.39 0.94 18.18
N THR A 9 3.39 1.69 18.65
CA THR A 9 3.94 2.86 17.93
C THR A 9 4.65 2.40 16.67
N TYR A 10 5.39 1.31 16.73
CA TYR A 10 6.07 0.74 15.59
C TYR A 10 5.08 0.21 14.54
N LEU A 11 3.98 -0.40 14.96
CA LEU A 11 2.92 -0.85 14.04
C LEU A 11 2.21 0.33 13.36
N GLU A 12 1.91 1.40 14.09
CA GLU A 12 1.37 2.65 13.51
C GLU A 12 2.35 3.30 12.53
N PHE A 13 3.64 3.31 12.86
CA PHE A 13 4.68 3.78 11.95
C PHE A 13 4.69 2.96 10.65
N LEU A 14 4.67 1.63 10.73
CA LEU A 14 4.58 0.78 9.54
C LEU A 14 3.29 1.03 8.75
N ALA A 15 2.15 1.22 9.42
CA ALA A 15 0.89 1.51 8.76
C ALA A 15 0.99 2.80 7.93
N SER A 16 1.56 3.86 8.51
CA SER A 16 1.79 5.13 7.79
C SER A 16 2.69 4.99 6.56
N LYS A 17 3.65 4.04 6.55
CA LYS A 17 4.47 3.80 5.36
C LYS A 17 3.67 3.25 4.18
N HIS A 18 2.51 2.65 4.43
CA HIS A 18 1.63 2.19 3.38
C HIS A 18 0.65 3.26 2.92
N ASP A 19 0.00 3.97 3.85
CA ASP A 19 -1.15 4.84 3.52
C ASP A 19 -0.92 6.34 3.71
N ASP A 20 0.30 6.79 4.01
CA ASP A 20 0.64 8.21 3.96
C ASP A 20 0.40 8.76 2.55
N GLU A 21 -0.49 9.75 2.45
CA GLU A 21 -0.96 10.32 1.19
C GLU A 21 0.13 11.04 0.39
N LYS A 22 1.27 11.38 1.01
CA LYS A 22 2.35 12.16 0.39
C LYS A 22 3.60 11.34 0.10
N THR A 23 3.87 10.33 0.90
CA THR A 23 5.15 9.61 0.93
C THR A 23 5.00 8.10 1.15
N GLY A 24 3.77 7.61 1.30
CA GLY A 24 3.48 6.20 1.47
C GLY A 24 3.43 5.45 0.15
N ALA A 25 3.44 4.12 0.24
CA ALA A 25 3.39 3.23 -0.91
C ALA A 25 2.20 3.50 -1.84
N ILE A 26 1.03 3.87 -1.29
CA ILE A 26 -0.15 4.24 -2.09
C ILE A 26 0.13 5.46 -2.97
N ASN A 27 0.82 6.49 -2.44
CA ASN A 27 1.19 7.64 -3.25
C ASN A 27 2.20 7.27 -4.34
N ASP A 28 3.21 6.46 -4.02
CA ASP A 28 4.21 6.01 -5.01
C ASP A 28 3.55 5.25 -6.17
N LEU A 29 2.56 4.40 -5.87
CA LEU A 29 1.78 3.67 -6.88
C LEU A 29 0.98 4.64 -7.78
N LYS A 30 0.35 5.66 -7.19
CA LYS A 30 -0.36 6.71 -7.95
C LYS A 30 0.58 7.51 -8.84
N GLN A 31 1.75 7.89 -8.34
CA GLN A 31 2.76 8.58 -9.16
C GLN A 31 3.26 7.70 -10.30
N ALA A 32 3.44 6.40 -10.08
CA ALA A 32 3.79 5.45 -11.13
C ALA A 32 2.69 5.31 -12.20
N GLU A 33 1.42 5.31 -11.80
CA GLU A 33 0.29 5.32 -12.74
C GLU A 33 0.31 6.59 -13.60
N ILE A 34 0.41 7.77 -12.97
CA ILE A 34 0.46 9.06 -13.67
C ILE A 34 1.64 9.10 -14.65
N ALA A 35 2.83 8.66 -14.22
CA ALA A 35 4.04 8.70 -15.02
C ALA A 35 4.01 7.76 -16.23
N SER A 36 3.19 6.69 -16.19
CA SER A 36 3.07 5.72 -17.27
C SER A 36 1.81 5.87 -18.12
N SER A 37 0.88 6.72 -17.68
CA SER A 37 -0.36 6.99 -18.40
C SER A 37 -0.09 7.66 -19.75
N GLY A 38 -0.66 7.09 -20.81
CA GLY A 38 -0.61 7.67 -22.16
C GLY A 38 0.56 7.18 -23.03
N PHE A 39 1.45 6.31 -22.53
CA PHE A 39 2.56 5.78 -23.33
C PHE A 39 2.10 5.05 -24.59
N ALA A 40 1.03 4.24 -24.52
CA ALA A 40 0.47 3.60 -25.72
C ALA A 40 -0.05 4.63 -26.75
N TRP A 41 -0.62 5.74 -26.28
CA TRP A 41 -1.11 6.81 -27.14
C TRP A 41 0.03 7.59 -27.79
N ASP A 42 1.08 7.92 -27.03
CA ASP A 42 2.28 8.58 -27.55
C ASP A 42 2.99 7.71 -28.58
N LEU A 43 3.04 6.39 -28.37
CA LEU A 43 3.61 5.46 -29.34
C LEU A 43 2.81 5.46 -30.65
N TRP A 44 1.48 5.45 -30.56
CA TRP A 44 0.60 5.57 -31.73
C TRP A 44 0.86 6.87 -32.51
N TRP A 45 1.00 8.00 -31.81
CA TRP A 45 1.24 9.29 -32.45
C TRP A 45 2.62 9.39 -33.11
N THR A 46 3.66 8.87 -32.45
CA THR A 46 5.05 9.03 -32.90
C THR A 46 5.48 8.02 -33.97
N HIS A 47 4.97 6.78 -33.90
CA HIS A 47 5.38 5.70 -34.81
C HIS A 47 4.27 5.32 -35.81
N GLY A 48 3.05 5.80 -35.57
CA GLY A 48 1.93 5.64 -36.50
C GLY A 48 1.43 4.20 -36.62
N PRO A 49 0.57 3.95 -37.63
CA PRO A 49 -0.05 2.65 -37.86
C PRO A 49 0.93 1.58 -38.36
N VAL A 50 2.14 1.94 -38.80
CA VAL A 50 3.16 0.94 -39.21
C VAL A 50 3.58 0.05 -38.03
N CYS A 51 3.47 0.57 -36.80
CA CYS A 51 3.79 -0.17 -35.57
C CYS A 51 2.54 -0.78 -34.89
N THR A 52 1.48 -1.10 -35.65
CA THR A 52 0.18 -1.56 -35.12
C THR A 52 0.29 -2.63 -34.01
N GLU A 53 1.09 -3.68 -34.20
CA GLU A 53 1.22 -4.74 -33.20
C GLU A 53 1.96 -4.28 -31.93
N GLY A 54 2.94 -3.39 -32.07
CA GLY A 54 3.60 -2.75 -30.92
C GLY A 54 2.65 -1.83 -30.15
N ASN A 55 1.83 -1.07 -30.86
CA ASN A 55 0.83 -0.19 -30.25
C ASN A 55 -0.22 -0.98 -29.47
N LYS A 56 -0.69 -2.11 -30.02
CA LYS A 56 -1.60 -3.04 -29.32
C LYS A 56 -0.96 -3.62 -28.06
N ALA A 57 0.27 -4.13 -28.18
CA ALA A 57 0.98 -4.71 -27.04
C ALA A 57 1.18 -3.68 -25.91
N MET A 58 1.52 -2.42 -26.25
CA MET A 58 1.62 -1.35 -25.26
C MET A 58 0.28 -0.99 -24.63
N HIS A 59 -0.81 -0.99 -25.40
CA HIS A 59 -2.13 -0.74 -24.86
C HIS A 59 -2.58 -1.82 -23.87
N GLU A 60 -2.35 -3.10 -24.22
CA GLU A 60 -2.61 -4.22 -23.30
C GLU A 60 -1.74 -4.14 -22.04
N LEU A 61 -0.48 -3.72 -22.19
CA LEU A 61 0.43 -3.51 -21.06
C LEU A 61 -0.03 -2.37 -20.15
N ASP A 62 -0.54 -1.26 -20.70
CA ASP A 62 -1.08 -0.14 -19.94
C ASP A 62 -2.31 -0.56 -19.12
N ILE A 63 -3.21 -1.35 -19.72
CA ILE A 63 -4.38 -1.91 -19.02
C ILE A 63 -3.94 -2.83 -17.88
N LEU A 64 -3.02 -3.77 -18.17
CA LEU A 64 -2.53 -4.71 -17.16
C LEU A 64 -1.82 -3.98 -16.02
N ARG A 65 -1.00 -2.97 -16.34
CA ARG A 65 -0.30 -2.16 -15.35
C ARG A 65 -1.28 -1.43 -14.43
N SER A 66 -2.27 -0.74 -14.98
CA SER A 66 -3.28 -0.04 -14.17
C SER A 66 -4.03 -1.02 -13.24
N ALA A 67 -4.43 -2.19 -13.74
CA ALA A 67 -5.06 -3.22 -12.92
C ALA A 67 -4.16 -3.71 -11.77
N VAL A 68 -2.86 -3.91 -12.02
CA VAL A 68 -1.89 -4.30 -11.00
C VAL A 68 -1.69 -3.18 -9.97
N LEU A 69 -1.58 -1.93 -10.39
CA LEU A 69 -1.41 -0.77 -9.50
C LEU A 69 -2.60 -0.61 -8.55
N VAL A 70 -3.84 -0.72 -9.07
CA VAL A 70 -5.06 -0.73 -8.25
C VAL A 70 -5.06 -1.88 -7.24
N GLY A 71 -4.64 -3.08 -7.66
CA GLY A 71 -4.50 -4.22 -6.76
C GLY A 71 -3.48 -3.98 -5.64
N LEU A 72 -2.33 -3.39 -5.95
CA LEU A 72 -1.29 -3.06 -4.98
C LEU A 72 -1.72 -1.94 -4.01
N GLU A 73 -2.49 -0.96 -4.49
CA GLU A 73 -3.08 0.08 -3.63
C GLU A 73 -4.03 -0.56 -2.61
N ALA A 74 -4.92 -1.47 -3.05
CA ALA A 74 -5.83 -2.17 -2.16
C ALA A 74 -5.10 -3.03 -1.12
N ILE A 75 -4.05 -3.77 -1.53
CA ILE A 75 -3.23 -4.56 -0.61
C ILE A 75 -2.54 -3.67 0.42
N SER A 76 -1.98 -2.53 -0.01
CA SER A 76 -1.32 -1.57 0.88
C SER A 76 -2.30 -1.00 1.92
N ALA A 77 -3.51 -0.65 1.50
CA ALA A 77 -4.56 -0.18 2.40
C ALA A 77 -4.97 -1.24 3.43
N VAL A 78 -5.17 -2.49 2.99
CA VAL A 78 -5.50 -3.63 3.89
C VAL A 78 -4.37 -3.88 4.89
N LEU A 79 -3.11 -3.80 4.45
CA LEU A 79 -1.97 -3.98 5.32
C LEU A 79 -1.87 -2.87 6.37
N ALA A 80 -2.07 -1.61 5.98
CA ALA A 80 -2.12 -0.49 6.92
C ALA A 80 -3.21 -0.68 7.98
N ALA A 81 -4.43 -1.07 7.55
CA ALA A 81 -5.54 -1.35 8.45
C ALA A 81 -5.23 -2.51 9.42
N GLY A 82 -4.63 -3.60 8.92
CA GLY A 82 -4.22 -4.74 9.74
C GLY A 82 -3.17 -4.38 10.80
N LEU A 83 -2.20 -3.54 10.43
CA LEU A 83 -1.17 -3.06 11.37
C LEU A 83 -1.79 -2.23 12.50
N ARG A 84 -2.73 -1.32 12.19
CA ARG A 84 -3.44 -0.53 13.22
C ARG A 84 -4.33 -1.39 14.10
N ALA A 85 -5.03 -2.37 13.52
CA ALA A 85 -5.81 -3.33 14.30
C ALA A 85 -4.92 -4.12 15.27
N GLY A 86 -3.72 -4.52 14.83
CA GLY A 86 -2.72 -5.13 15.69
C GLY A 86 -2.27 -4.20 16.83
N ALA A 87 -1.97 -2.94 16.53
CA ALA A 87 -1.59 -1.93 17.52
C ALA A 87 -2.68 -1.75 18.59
N GLN A 88 -3.95 -1.64 18.18
CA GLN A 88 -5.09 -1.54 19.09
C GLN A 88 -5.25 -2.79 19.96
N ALA A 89 -5.05 -3.99 19.42
CA ALA A 89 -5.11 -5.23 20.18
C ALA A 89 -4.05 -5.30 21.28
N TYR A 90 -2.83 -4.81 21.01
CA TYR A 90 -1.78 -4.68 22.03
C TYR A 90 -2.21 -3.75 23.17
N VAL A 91 -2.64 -2.53 22.84
CA VAL A 91 -3.08 -1.54 23.84
C VAL A 91 -4.23 -2.09 24.69
N SER A 92 -5.25 -2.67 24.04
CA SER A 92 -6.40 -3.22 24.75
C SER A 92 -6.05 -4.38 25.68
N THR A 93 -5.12 -5.24 25.25
CA THR A 93 -4.65 -6.36 26.09
C THR A 93 -3.89 -5.85 27.31
N ASP A 94 -3.04 -4.83 27.15
CA ASP A 94 -2.28 -4.23 28.24
C ASP A 94 -3.19 -3.53 29.27
N GLU A 95 -4.16 -2.76 28.79
CA GLU A 95 -5.18 -2.11 29.63
C GLU A 95 -6.01 -3.12 30.44
N GLN A 96 -6.51 -4.18 29.80
CA GLN A 96 -7.27 -5.23 30.46
C GLN A 96 -6.40 -5.99 31.48
N GLY A 97 -5.13 -6.25 31.15
CA GLY A 97 -4.16 -6.84 32.08
C GLY A 97 -3.98 -5.99 33.33
N GLY A 98 -3.76 -4.68 33.15
CA GLY A 98 -3.61 -3.73 34.25
C GLY A 98 -4.84 -3.65 35.16
N GLN A 99 -6.05 -3.64 34.57
CA GLN A 99 -7.32 -3.63 35.33
C GLN A 99 -7.51 -4.91 36.14
N ASN A 100 -7.22 -6.07 35.55
CA ASN A 100 -7.35 -7.36 36.22
C ASN A 100 -6.35 -7.49 37.38
N LEU A 101 -5.10 -7.05 37.20
CA LEU A 101 -4.10 -7.00 38.27
C LEU A 101 -4.52 -6.05 39.38
N GLY A 102 -5.01 -4.86 39.03
CA GLY A 102 -5.55 -3.90 40.00
C GLY A 102 -6.69 -4.49 40.83
N THR A 103 -7.55 -5.31 40.22
CA THR A 103 -8.65 -6.00 40.93
C THR A 103 -8.14 -7.10 41.87
N GLN A 104 -7.03 -7.76 41.55
CA GLN A 104 -6.46 -8.83 42.39
C GLN A 104 -5.64 -8.31 43.59
N LEU A 105 -5.17 -7.06 43.52
CA LEU A 105 -4.35 -6.43 44.57
C LEU A 105 -5.17 -5.64 45.59
N VAL A 106 -6.49 -5.52 45.39
CA VAL A 106 -7.44 -4.83 46.27
C VAL A 106 -8.31 -5.86 46.98
#